data_AF-A0A419EDQ3-F1
#
_entry.id   AF-A0A419EDQ3-F1
#
_cell.length_a   1.000
_cell.length_b   1.000
_cell.length_c   1.000
_cell.angle_alpha   90.00
_cell.angle_beta   90.00
_cell.angle_gamma   90.00
#
_symmetry.space_group_name_H-M   'P 1'
#
loop_
_entity.id
_entity.type
_entity.pdbx_description
1 polymer ?
#
loop_
_entity_poly.entity_id
_entity_poly.type
_entity_poly.pdbx_seq_one_letter_code
_entity_poly.pdbx_strand_id
1 'polypeptide(L)'
;MHFTDGSHAVLIYARDVAGNEVTVSKVIRIDTVPPVAQITSHSNGEVVQGDVRFAGSLVDGTSGPAGGDISVDEGNTWQAVSISAGDGWSYIWHSGEVPNGEYTIQMRGRDRAGNVGDVVSVALTVDNAPPAVSITERWWIWEVGVLKVSPNHFPIANIQVTIRDPQKRWKELVLDFDPGKNSYVVKWDRRFGDGTLAPAGKYPVLAVACDVNGLCGQDEGRIVVPDVATSTATLTPSPTATSTLTPSITPVATQILPTPTLVLETPIPEEIPETTQTFLPLWQIIGLLGLFMVIVSASVVDPRPKALERLSETLKVMSKRTKDDSSNNI
;
A
#
# COMPACT_ATOMS: atom_id res chain seq x y z
N MET A 1 11.26 39.23 39.48
CA MET A 1 12.64 38.87 39.11
C MET A 1 12.55 37.88 37.97
N HIS A 2 13.15 38.20 36.82
CA HIS A 2 13.36 37.24 35.74
C HIS A 2 14.79 36.73 35.88
N PHE A 3 14.98 35.43 36.08
CA PHE A 3 16.28 34.81 36.00
C PHE A 3 16.55 34.46 34.54
N THR A 4 17.76 34.73 34.06
CA THR A 4 18.22 34.29 32.74
C THR A 4 18.60 32.81 32.80
N ASP A 5 18.75 32.16 31.66
CA ASP A 5 19.34 30.82 31.63
C ASP A 5 20.78 30.82 32.16
N GLY A 6 21.20 29.66 32.68
CA GLY A 6 22.53 29.45 33.23
C GLY A 6 22.53 29.05 34.71
N SER A 7 23.72 29.10 35.31
CA SER A 7 23.93 28.71 36.70
C SER A 7 23.78 29.92 37.63
N HIS A 8 22.88 29.82 38.61
CA HIS A 8 22.67 30.84 39.63
C HIS A 8 23.08 30.29 40.99
N ALA A 9 23.87 31.05 41.75
CA ALA A 9 24.23 30.70 43.11
C ALA A 9 23.20 31.30 44.08
N VAL A 10 22.49 30.44 44.79
CA VAL A 10 21.62 30.84 45.89
C VAL A 10 22.46 30.88 47.16
N LEU A 11 22.59 32.07 47.75
CA LEU A 11 23.27 32.30 49.01
C LEU A 11 22.23 32.29 50.14
N ILE A 12 22.42 31.42 51.11
CA ILE A 12 21.61 31.33 52.33
C ILE A 12 22.46 31.84 53.47
N TYR A 13 22.04 32.96 54.05
CA TYR A 13 22.67 33.56 55.21
C TYR A 13 21.80 33.34 56.45
N ALA A 14 22.41 32.86 57.53
CA ALA A 14 21.77 32.76 58.82
C ALA A 14 22.65 33.42 59.89
N ARG A 15 22.01 34.17 60.77
CA ARG A 15 22.64 34.78 61.96
C ARG A 15 21.82 34.39 63.19
N ASP A 16 22.48 33.91 64.24
CA ASP A 16 21.82 33.62 65.51
C ASP A 16 21.78 34.83 66.46
N VAL A 17 21.11 34.68 67.60
CA VAL A 17 20.97 35.76 68.60
C VAL A 17 22.28 36.13 69.28
N ALA A 18 23.28 35.23 69.27
CA ALA A 18 24.61 35.49 69.82
C ALA A 18 25.52 36.21 68.80
N GLY A 19 25.06 36.40 67.56
CA GLY A 19 25.79 37.07 66.49
C GLY A 19 26.66 36.14 65.63
N ASN A 20 26.53 34.81 65.78
CA ASN A 20 27.21 33.86 64.92
C ASN A 20 26.53 33.84 63.54
N GLU A 21 27.34 33.92 62.48
CA GLU A 21 26.86 33.91 61.09
C GLU A 21 27.32 32.65 60.36
N VAL A 22 26.47 32.13 59.49
CA VAL A 22 26.83 31.11 58.51
C VAL A 22 26.27 31.49 57.15
N THR A 23 27.07 31.28 56.12
CA THR A 23 26.64 31.41 54.73
C THR A 23 26.84 30.08 54.02
N VAL A 24 25.79 29.58 53.37
CA VAL A 24 25.82 28.39 52.53
C VAL A 24 25.45 28.78 51.11
N SER A 25 26.15 28.26 50.11
CA SER A 25 25.80 28.43 48.71
C SER A 25 25.24 27.13 48.12
N LYS A 26 24.23 27.26 47.26
CA LYS A 26 23.72 26.17 46.41
C LYS A 26 23.57 26.66 44.98
N VAL A 27 24.12 25.91 44.02
CA VAL A 27 23.96 26.23 42.60
C VAL A 27 22.63 25.64 42.11
N ILE A 28 21.84 26.47 41.44
CA ILE A 28 20.69 26.07 40.63
C ILE A 28 21.01 26.32 39.17
N ARG A 29 20.50 25.48 38.27
CA ARG A 29 20.58 25.71 36.81
C ARG A 29 19.18 25.99 36.31
N ILE A 30 19.06 27.05 35.52
CA ILE A 30 17.82 27.43 34.84
C ILE A 30 18.09 27.29 33.35
N ASP A 31 17.17 26.62 32.67
CA ASP A 31 17.24 26.41 31.24
C ASP A 31 15.81 26.39 30.69
N THR A 32 15.50 27.40 29.89
CA THR A 32 14.19 27.61 29.28
C THR A 32 14.22 27.41 27.77
N VAL A 33 15.37 27.06 27.19
CA VAL A 33 15.54 26.87 25.75
C VAL A 33 15.36 25.38 25.42
N PRO A 34 14.39 25.01 24.58
CA PRO A 34 14.24 23.62 24.15
C PRO A 34 15.37 23.15 23.23
N PRO A 35 15.65 21.84 23.19
CA PRO A 35 16.62 21.28 22.25
C PRO A 35 16.12 21.37 20.81
N VAL A 36 17.04 21.40 19.85
CA VAL A 36 16.74 21.37 18.41
C VAL A 36 17.03 19.97 17.86
N ALA A 37 16.00 19.30 17.37
CA ALA A 37 16.12 18.03 16.65
C ALA A 37 16.15 18.26 15.14
N GLN A 38 16.81 17.38 14.41
CA GLN A 38 16.76 17.26 12.95
C GLN A 38 16.67 15.80 12.56
N ILE A 39 15.94 15.49 11.48
CA ILE A 39 15.99 14.20 10.80
C ILE A 39 16.90 14.39 9.59
N THR A 40 18.03 13.67 9.54
CA THR A 40 18.97 13.75 8.41
C THR A 40 18.99 12.46 7.58
N SER A 41 18.39 11.39 8.10
CA SER A 41 18.06 10.19 7.34
C SER A 41 16.81 10.43 6.49
N HIS A 42 16.85 9.98 5.24
CA HIS A 42 15.73 10.03 4.29
C HIS A 42 15.29 11.43 3.85
N SER A 43 14.45 11.47 2.83
CA SER A 43 13.89 12.70 2.25
C SER A 43 12.39 12.58 2.01
N ASN A 44 11.69 13.72 1.91
CA ASN A 44 10.25 13.73 1.68
C ASN A 44 9.88 13.03 0.37
N GLY A 45 8.92 12.10 0.45
CA GLY A 45 8.43 11.30 -0.69
C GLY A 45 9.32 10.12 -1.05
N GLU A 46 10.31 9.79 -0.23
CA GLU A 46 11.13 8.60 -0.44
C GLU A 46 10.30 7.32 -0.22
N VAL A 47 10.46 6.36 -1.13
CA VAL A 47 9.85 5.03 -1.02
C VAL A 47 10.76 4.13 -0.20
N VAL A 48 10.22 3.54 0.86
CA VAL A 48 10.95 2.69 1.80
C VAL A 48 10.29 1.32 1.96
N GLN A 49 11.09 0.31 2.34
CA GLN A 49 10.64 -1.08 2.52
C GLN A 49 11.40 -1.73 3.68
N GLY A 50 10.76 -2.69 4.36
CA GLY A 50 11.42 -3.52 5.37
C GLY A 50 11.90 -2.73 6.60
N ASP A 51 13.16 -2.90 6.98
CA ASP A 51 13.73 -2.20 8.13
C ASP A 51 14.31 -0.85 7.72
N VAL A 52 13.74 0.24 8.25
CA VAL A 52 14.09 1.62 7.92
C VAL A 52 14.80 2.26 9.10
N ARG A 53 16.05 2.69 8.90
CA ARG A 53 16.86 3.33 9.95
C ARG A 53 16.76 4.84 9.88
N PHE A 54 16.08 5.42 10.86
CA PHE A 54 16.10 6.86 11.10
C PHE A 54 17.32 7.29 11.90
N ALA A 55 17.86 8.45 11.54
CA ALA A 55 18.96 9.09 12.23
C ALA A 55 18.92 10.61 12.02
N GLY A 56 19.59 11.32 12.92
CA GLY A 56 19.65 12.76 12.88
C GLY A 56 20.50 13.36 13.98
N SER A 57 20.41 14.68 14.12
CA SER A 57 21.04 15.42 15.21
C SER A 57 20.01 15.88 16.25
N LEU A 58 20.46 15.98 17.49
CA LEU A 58 19.72 16.52 18.62
C LEU A 58 20.70 17.35 19.45
N VAL A 59 20.59 18.67 19.34
CA VAL A 59 21.52 19.61 19.95
C VAL A 59 20.79 20.46 20.98
N ASP A 60 21.42 20.64 22.14
CA ASP A 60 21.02 21.64 23.12
C ASP A 60 22.25 22.36 23.66
N GLY A 61 22.15 23.69 23.76
CA GLY A 61 23.27 24.56 24.15
C GLY A 61 23.46 24.73 25.65
N THR A 62 22.49 24.29 26.47
CA THR A 62 22.44 24.61 27.90
C THR A 62 22.51 23.36 28.77
N SER A 63 21.40 22.66 28.99
CA SER A 63 21.36 21.46 29.83
C SER A 63 21.83 20.19 29.10
N GLY A 64 21.92 20.26 27.77
CA GLY A 64 22.29 19.18 26.87
C GLY A 64 21.11 18.23 26.61
N PRO A 65 21.20 17.41 25.55
CA PRO A 65 20.16 16.43 25.25
C PRO A 65 20.04 15.38 26.36
N ALA A 66 18.80 15.03 26.70
CA ALA A 66 18.47 13.93 27.60
C ALA A 66 17.87 12.73 26.87
N GLY A 67 17.21 12.96 25.74
CA GLY A 67 16.54 11.94 24.96
C GLY A 67 15.72 12.54 23.84
N GLY A 68 15.00 11.70 23.12
CA GLY A 68 14.01 12.15 22.16
C GLY A 68 13.01 11.05 21.88
N ASP A 69 11.90 11.44 21.27
CA ASP A 69 10.82 10.53 20.93
C ASP A 69 10.53 10.63 19.44
N ILE A 70 10.30 9.49 18.79
CA ILE A 70 9.85 9.39 17.41
C ILE A 70 8.43 8.82 17.35
N SER A 71 7.64 9.27 16.40
CA SER A 71 6.30 8.78 16.09
C SER A 71 6.24 8.40 14.62
N VAL A 72 5.61 7.26 14.34
CA VAL A 72 5.39 6.75 12.98
C VAL A 72 3.90 6.76 12.60
N ASP A 73 3.07 7.37 13.43
CA ASP A 73 1.60 7.38 13.35
C ASP A 73 1.03 8.79 13.57
N GLU A 74 1.72 9.81 13.03
CA GLU A 74 1.31 11.21 13.06
C GLU A 74 1.14 11.81 14.48
N GLY A 75 1.96 11.35 15.42
CA GLY A 75 2.02 11.85 16.79
C GLY A 75 1.03 11.19 17.74
N ASN A 76 0.30 10.14 17.32
CA ASN A 76 -0.61 9.39 18.17
C ASN A 76 0.15 8.59 19.24
N THR A 77 1.26 7.94 18.86
CA THR A 77 2.16 7.24 19.78
C THR A 77 3.60 7.70 19.59
N TRP A 78 4.35 7.69 20.69
CA TRP A 78 5.73 8.16 20.74
C TRP A 78 6.62 7.10 21.36
N GLN A 79 7.74 6.80 20.71
CA GLN A 79 8.71 5.81 21.13
C GLN A 79 10.07 6.46 21.34
N ALA A 80 10.79 6.04 22.38
CA ALA A 80 12.10 6.59 22.68
C ALA A 80 13.12 6.24 21.58
N VAL A 81 13.92 7.23 21.15
CA VAL A 81 15.05 7.00 20.25
C VAL A 81 16.33 6.68 21.04
N SER A 82 17.31 6.07 20.37
CA SER A 82 18.64 5.88 20.94
C SER A 82 19.50 7.12 20.70
N ILE A 83 20.08 7.69 21.76
CA ILE A 83 21.02 8.82 21.68
C ILE A 83 22.46 8.29 21.59
N SER A 84 23.19 8.76 20.58
CA SER A 84 24.60 8.45 20.35
C SER A 84 25.51 9.48 21.05
N ALA A 85 26.76 9.12 21.29
CA ALA A 85 27.77 10.11 21.68
C ALA A 85 27.97 11.13 20.55
N GLY A 86 27.99 12.43 20.86
CA GLY A 86 28.18 13.52 19.88
C GLY A 86 26.91 13.99 19.17
N ASP A 87 25.83 14.24 19.95
CA ASP A 87 24.58 14.87 19.51
C ASP A 87 23.78 14.13 18.43
N GLY A 88 24.07 12.85 18.19
CA GLY A 88 23.33 12.02 17.23
C GLY A 88 22.17 11.27 17.89
N TRP A 89 21.14 10.95 17.11
CA TRP A 89 20.09 10.00 17.51
C TRP A 89 19.82 8.98 16.41
N SER A 90 19.24 7.84 16.77
CA SER A 90 18.77 6.85 15.79
C SER A 90 17.59 6.01 16.29
N TYR A 91 16.82 5.50 15.34
CA TYR A 91 15.69 4.61 15.56
C TYR A 91 15.55 3.64 14.38
N ILE A 92 15.10 2.41 14.62
CA ILE A 92 14.80 1.44 13.56
C ILE A 92 13.30 1.24 13.54
N TRP A 93 12.69 1.49 12.40
CA TRP A 93 11.28 1.24 12.14
C TRP A 93 11.13 0.01 11.25
N HIS A 94 10.34 -0.96 11.70
CA HIS A 94 10.00 -2.16 10.92
C HIS A 94 8.84 -1.85 9.97
N SER A 95 9.08 -1.07 8.92
CA SER A 95 8.04 -0.71 7.95
C SER A 95 7.52 -1.91 7.15
N GLY A 96 8.29 -3.00 7.09
CA GLY A 96 7.87 -4.30 6.54
C GLY A 96 6.67 -4.94 7.25
N GLU A 97 6.36 -4.51 8.48
CA GLU A 97 5.26 -5.04 9.29
C GLU A 97 4.00 -4.18 9.23
N VAL A 98 4.03 -3.04 8.55
CA VAL A 98 2.89 -2.14 8.41
C VAL A 98 2.31 -2.19 6.99
N PRO A 99 1.02 -1.84 6.82
CA PRO A 99 0.41 -1.73 5.50
C PRO A 99 1.14 -0.73 4.61
N ASN A 100 1.18 -1.00 3.30
CA ASN A 100 1.64 -0.03 2.31
C ASN A 100 0.81 1.26 2.36
N GLY A 101 1.44 2.40 2.10
CA GLY A 101 0.81 3.72 2.08
C GLY A 101 1.75 4.85 2.46
N GLU A 102 1.20 6.04 2.63
CA GLU A 102 1.93 7.23 3.07
C GLU A 102 2.03 7.28 4.60
N TYR A 103 3.20 7.65 5.11
CA TYR A 103 3.47 7.79 6.53
C TYR A 103 4.22 9.09 6.81
N THR A 104 3.74 9.86 7.79
CA THR A 104 4.47 11.01 8.32
C THR A 104 5.21 10.61 9.58
N ILE A 105 6.53 10.54 9.49
CA ILE A 105 7.41 10.24 10.61
C ILE A 105 7.76 11.54 11.31
N GLN A 106 7.54 11.59 12.62
CA GLN A 106 7.76 12.77 13.45
C GLN A 106 8.81 12.48 14.52
N MET A 107 9.63 13.46 14.84
CA MET A 107 10.66 13.36 15.88
C MET A 107 10.66 14.63 16.73
N ARG A 108 10.84 14.48 18.05
CA ARG A 108 11.02 15.60 18.98
C ARG A 108 12.14 15.31 19.98
N GLY A 109 12.83 16.37 20.38
CA GLY A 109 13.91 16.30 21.37
C GLY A 109 13.45 16.60 22.80
N ARG A 110 14.18 16.10 23.80
CA ARG A 110 14.07 16.49 25.20
C ARG A 110 15.44 16.77 25.80
N ASP A 111 15.56 17.85 26.55
CA ASP A 111 16.80 18.20 27.27
C ASP A 111 16.79 17.73 28.73
N ARG A 112 17.87 17.99 29.47
CA ARG A 112 18.00 17.60 30.88
C ARG A 112 17.26 18.51 31.85
N ALA A 113 16.82 19.69 31.40
CA ALA A 113 15.93 20.57 32.15
C ALA A 113 14.45 20.18 32.03
N GLY A 114 14.13 19.28 31.09
CA GLY A 114 12.80 18.77 30.83
C GLY A 114 12.05 19.52 29.72
N ASN A 115 12.69 20.46 29.03
CA ASN A 115 12.09 21.14 27.89
C ASN A 115 11.97 20.15 26.71
N VAL A 116 10.90 20.32 25.92
CA VAL A 116 10.61 19.51 24.74
C VAL A 116 10.71 20.42 23.52
N GLY A 117 11.55 20.02 22.57
CA GLY A 117 11.77 20.74 21.32
C GLY A 117 10.57 20.65 20.37
N ASP A 118 10.61 21.48 19.34
CA ASP A 118 9.65 21.42 18.23
C ASP A 118 9.69 20.07 17.52
N VAL A 119 8.54 19.69 16.95
CA VAL A 119 8.42 18.47 16.15
C VAL A 119 8.97 18.72 14.76
N VAL A 120 9.92 17.88 14.34
CA VAL A 120 10.37 17.78 12.94
C VAL A 120 9.76 16.55 12.29
N SER A 121 9.54 16.59 10.97
CA SER A 121 8.89 15.49 10.26
C SER A 121 9.48 15.21 8.89
N VAL A 122 9.34 13.96 8.45
CA VAL A 122 9.60 13.52 7.07
C VAL A 122 8.43 12.64 6.61
N ALA A 123 7.95 12.89 5.39
CA ALA A 123 6.91 12.07 4.76
C ALA A 123 7.56 10.98 3.90
N LEU A 124 7.11 9.74 4.05
CA LEU A 124 7.62 8.58 3.34
C LEU A 124 6.48 7.73 2.78
N THR A 125 6.78 7.00 1.71
CA THR A 125 5.87 6.03 1.11
C THR A 125 6.37 4.63 1.45
N VAL A 126 5.57 3.84 2.16
CA VAL A 126 5.88 2.43 2.43
C VAL A 126 5.32 1.57 1.31
N ASP A 127 6.18 0.79 0.66
CA ASP A 127 5.79 -0.12 -0.41
C ASP A 127 6.49 -1.48 -0.33
N ASN A 128 5.93 -2.42 0.43
CA ASN A 128 6.59 -3.68 0.76
C ASN A 128 6.34 -4.82 -0.22
N ALA A 129 5.55 -4.64 -1.28
CA ALA A 129 5.16 -5.76 -2.13
C ALA A 129 4.86 -5.30 -3.55
N PRO A 130 5.45 -5.89 -4.60
CA PRO A 130 5.13 -5.51 -5.97
C PRO A 130 3.68 -5.87 -6.36
N PRO A 131 3.20 -5.39 -7.53
CA PRO A 131 1.99 -5.90 -8.15
C PRO A 131 2.03 -7.42 -8.35
N ALA A 132 0.89 -8.08 -8.22
CA ALA A 132 0.77 -9.50 -8.50
C ALA A 132 0.65 -9.74 -10.01
N VAL A 133 1.52 -10.58 -10.55
CA VAL A 133 1.57 -10.94 -11.97
C VAL A 133 1.35 -12.45 -12.11
N SER A 134 0.52 -12.87 -13.05
CA SER A 134 0.35 -14.27 -13.42
C SER A 134 0.20 -14.41 -14.92
N ILE A 135 1.05 -15.20 -15.55
CA ILE A 135 0.97 -15.56 -16.95
C ILE A 135 0.73 -17.05 -17.09
N THR A 136 0.09 -17.46 -18.18
CA THR A 136 -0.10 -18.88 -18.49
C THR A 136 1.25 -19.59 -18.57
N GLU A 137 1.48 -20.62 -17.77
CA GLU A 137 2.78 -21.31 -17.67
C GLU A 137 3.29 -21.89 -19.01
N ARG A 138 2.36 -22.30 -19.86
CA ARG A 138 2.64 -22.89 -21.17
C ARG A 138 1.41 -22.81 -22.07
N TRP A 139 1.60 -22.39 -23.32
CA TRP A 139 0.57 -22.50 -24.36
C TRP A 139 1.19 -22.77 -25.74
N TRP A 140 0.40 -23.32 -26.65
CA TRP A 140 0.81 -23.53 -28.03
C TRP A 140 0.74 -22.24 -28.84
N ILE A 141 1.49 -22.15 -29.95
CA ILE A 141 1.51 -20.97 -30.82
C ILE A 141 0.13 -20.62 -31.44
N TRP A 142 -0.79 -21.59 -31.54
CA TRP A 142 -2.17 -21.38 -31.97
C TRP A 142 -3.16 -21.14 -30.82
N GLU A 143 -2.71 -21.27 -29.57
CA GLU A 143 -3.47 -20.91 -28.38
C GLU A 143 -3.15 -19.48 -27.94
N VAL A 144 -3.79 -19.04 -26.87
CA VAL A 144 -3.55 -17.73 -26.27
C VAL A 144 -2.97 -17.89 -24.88
N GLY A 145 -1.94 -17.10 -24.58
CA GLY A 145 -1.52 -16.89 -23.20
C GLY A 145 -2.45 -15.87 -22.56
N VAL A 146 -2.86 -16.12 -21.32
CA VAL A 146 -3.56 -15.12 -20.51
C VAL A 146 -2.57 -14.56 -19.51
N LEU A 147 -2.45 -13.22 -19.52
CA LEU A 147 -1.75 -12.45 -18.50
C LEU A 147 -2.80 -11.83 -17.58
N LYS A 148 -2.64 -11.99 -16.27
CA LYS A 148 -3.39 -11.29 -15.24
C LYS A 148 -2.43 -10.45 -14.41
N VAL A 149 -2.81 -9.21 -14.18
CA VAL A 149 -2.04 -8.28 -13.35
C VAL A 149 -3.00 -7.65 -12.35
N SER A 150 -2.64 -7.64 -11.07
CA SER A 150 -3.42 -6.99 -10.02
C SER A 150 -2.52 -6.04 -9.23
N PRO A 151 -2.94 -4.79 -9.01
CA PRO A 151 -2.19 -3.87 -8.16
C PRO A 151 -2.15 -4.39 -6.71
N ASN A 152 -1.12 -3.95 -6.00
CA ASN A 152 -1.02 -3.98 -4.54
C ASN A 152 -1.84 -2.79 -3.98
N HIS A 153 -1.24 -2.00 -3.09
CA HIS A 153 -1.78 -0.70 -2.65
C HIS A 153 -1.66 0.40 -3.71
N PHE A 154 -0.60 0.36 -4.53
CA PHE A 154 -0.25 1.37 -5.52
C PHE A 154 -0.72 0.98 -6.92
N PRO A 155 -1.08 1.97 -7.75
CA PRO A 155 -1.49 1.71 -9.12
C PRO A 155 -0.32 1.20 -9.97
N ILE A 156 -0.65 0.38 -10.97
CA ILE A 156 0.32 -0.14 -11.94
C ILE A 156 0.75 1.00 -12.87
N ALA A 157 2.06 1.19 -13.05
CA ALA A 157 2.62 2.19 -13.96
C ALA A 157 2.86 1.62 -15.36
N ASN A 158 3.39 0.41 -15.45
CA ASN A 158 3.68 -0.23 -16.73
C ASN A 158 3.52 -1.75 -16.66
N ILE A 159 3.28 -2.35 -17.83
CA ILE A 159 3.18 -3.80 -18.01
C ILE A 159 3.90 -4.15 -19.30
N GLN A 160 4.85 -5.07 -19.22
CA GLN A 160 5.64 -5.55 -20.35
C GLN A 160 5.68 -7.08 -20.39
N VAL A 161 5.53 -7.63 -21.59
CA VAL A 161 5.78 -9.05 -21.85
C VAL A 161 6.92 -9.17 -22.84
N THR A 162 7.97 -9.89 -22.44
CA THR A 162 9.15 -10.13 -23.28
C THR A 162 9.21 -11.58 -23.71
N ILE A 163 9.27 -11.83 -25.03
CA ILE A 163 9.46 -13.16 -25.61
C ILE A 163 10.89 -13.26 -26.12
N ARG A 164 11.64 -14.27 -25.66
CA ARG A 164 13.08 -14.41 -25.92
C ARG A 164 13.42 -15.73 -26.60
N ASP A 165 14.48 -15.74 -27.39
CA ASP A 165 15.12 -16.97 -27.85
C ASP A 165 15.90 -17.60 -26.69
N PRO A 166 15.73 -18.90 -26.38
CA PRO A 166 16.48 -19.56 -25.31
C PRO A 166 18.01 -19.44 -25.48
N GLN A 167 18.48 -19.38 -26.73
CA GLN A 167 19.90 -19.21 -27.08
C GLN A 167 20.29 -17.75 -27.30
N LYS A 168 19.39 -16.79 -27.07
CA LYS A 168 19.60 -15.34 -27.23
C LYS A 168 20.17 -14.94 -28.61
N ARG A 169 19.81 -15.66 -29.67
CA ARG A 169 20.31 -15.41 -31.04
C ARG A 169 19.63 -14.23 -31.73
N TRP A 170 18.39 -13.93 -31.36
CA TRP A 170 17.55 -12.91 -32.00
C TRP A 170 17.11 -11.83 -31.02
N LYS A 171 16.79 -10.65 -31.55
CA LYS A 171 16.30 -9.53 -30.75
C LYS A 171 14.98 -9.89 -30.08
N GLU A 172 14.90 -9.75 -28.76
CA GLU A 172 13.67 -10.05 -28.03
C GLU A 172 12.47 -9.21 -28.50
N LEU A 173 11.30 -9.83 -28.48
CA LEU A 173 10.05 -9.12 -28.75
C LEU A 173 9.51 -8.61 -27.41
N VAL A 174 9.33 -7.30 -27.31
CA VAL A 174 8.72 -6.63 -26.15
C VAL A 174 7.32 -6.18 -26.54
N LEU A 175 6.33 -6.54 -25.74
CA LEU A 175 4.93 -6.17 -25.88
C LEU A 175 4.54 -5.32 -24.68
N ASP A 176 4.17 -4.06 -24.92
CA ASP A 176 3.66 -3.15 -23.91
C ASP A 176 2.13 -3.27 -23.79
N PHE A 177 1.62 -3.27 -22.56
CA PHE A 177 0.19 -3.32 -22.26
C PHE A 177 -0.25 -2.07 -21.48
N ASP A 178 -1.48 -1.62 -21.74
CA ASP A 178 -2.13 -0.51 -21.04
C ASP A 178 -2.40 -0.89 -19.57
N PRO A 179 -1.86 -0.17 -18.57
CA PRO A 179 -2.02 -0.51 -17.15
C PRO A 179 -3.46 -0.37 -16.62
N GLY A 180 -4.39 0.21 -17.40
CA GLY A 180 -5.80 0.41 -16.99
C GLY A 180 -6.65 -0.87 -16.91
N LYS A 181 -6.12 -2.04 -17.28
CA LYS A 181 -6.83 -3.33 -17.21
C LYS A 181 -6.12 -4.30 -16.26
N ASN A 182 -6.75 -5.44 -16.00
CA ASN A 182 -6.18 -6.48 -15.13
C ASN A 182 -6.06 -7.86 -15.82
N SER A 183 -6.48 -7.96 -17.08
CA SER A 183 -6.37 -9.19 -17.87
C SER A 183 -6.11 -8.89 -19.34
N TYR A 184 -5.16 -9.62 -19.91
CA TYR A 184 -4.65 -9.42 -21.26
C TYR A 184 -4.44 -10.75 -21.97
N VAL A 185 -4.54 -10.68 -23.29
CA VAL A 185 -4.28 -11.81 -24.18
C VAL A 185 -2.91 -11.63 -24.81
N VAL A 186 -2.01 -12.59 -24.56
CA VAL A 186 -0.67 -12.64 -25.13
C VAL A 186 -0.70 -13.58 -26.33
N LYS A 187 -0.51 -13.00 -27.52
CA LYS A 187 -0.35 -13.72 -28.78
C LYS A 187 1.03 -13.44 -29.35
N TRP A 188 1.55 -14.41 -30.09
CA TRP A 188 2.81 -14.26 -30.80
C TRP A 188 2.66 -14.83 -32.20
N ASP A 189 3.08 -14.08 -33.21
CA ASP A 189 3.05 -14.47 -34.61
C ASP A 189 4.31 -15.24 -35.04
N ARG A 190 5.10 -15.70 -34.05
CA ARG A 190 6.36 -16.43 -34.22
C ARG A 190 7.51 -15.56 -34.75
N ARG A 191 7.39 -14.22 -34.69
CA ARG A 191 8.46 -13.29 -35.10
C ARG A 191 9.11 -12.58 -33.91
N PHE A 192 10.43 -12.50 -33.93
CA PHE A 192 11.19 -11.74 -32.94
C PHE A 192 11.17 -10.23 -33.24
N GLY A 193 11.76 -9.41 -32.36
CA GLY A 193 11.76 -7.95 -32.50
C GLY A 193 12.53 -7.42 -33.73
N ASP A 194 13.29 -8.28 -34.41
CA ASP A 194 13.96 -8.03 -35.69
C ASP A 194 13.18 -8.59 -36.91
N GLY A 195 12.01 -9.19 -36.69
CA GLY A 195 11.19 -9.84 -37.71
C GLY A 195 11.58 -11.29 -38.04
N THR A 196 12.65 -11.82 -37.43
CA THR A 196 13.14 -13.18 -37.68
C THR A 196 12.10 -14.21 -37.24
N LEU A 197 11.81 -15.18 -38.11
CA LEU A 197 10.87 -16.26 -37.83
C LEU A 197 11.51 -17.31 -36.91
N ALA A 198 10.90 -17.55 -35.77
CA ALA A 198 11.37 -18.52 -34.81
C ALA A 198 11.21 -19.97 -35.36
N PRO A 199 12.18 -20.88 -35.22
CA PRO A 199 12.01 -22.30 -35.57
C PRO A 199 11.06 -23.04 -34.62
N ALA A 200 10.87 -24.34 -34.82
CA ALA A 200 10.25 -25.19 -33.81
C ALA A 200 11.05 -25.13 -32.50
N GLY A 201 10.35 -25.10 -31.37
CA GLY A 201 11.02 -24.92 -30.07
C GLY A 201 10.10 -24.44 -28.97
N LYS A 202 10.70 -24.20 -27.81
CA LYS A 202 10.06 -23.63 -26.63
C LYS A 202 10.67 -22.26 -26.38
N TYR A 203 9.83 -21.24 -26.26
CA TYR A 203 10.26 -19.85 -26.14
C TYR A 203 9.84 -19.29 -24.79
N PRO A 204 10.79 -18.90 -23.93
CA PRO A 204 10.47 -18.27 -22.65
C PRO A 204 9.76 -16.93 -22.87
N VAL A 205 8.75 -16.71 -22.03
CA VAL A 205 7.99 -15.47 -21.94
C VAL A 205 8.13 -14.95 -20.52
N LEU A 206 8.60 -13.72 -20.37
CA LEU A 206 8.69 -13.03 -19.09
C LEU A 206 7.66 -11.90 -19.07
N ALA A 207 6.69 -11.98 -18.18
CA ALA A 207 5.77 -10.89 -17.90
C ALA A 207 6.28 -10.11 -16.69
N VAL A 208 6.35 -8.78 -16.82
CA VAL A 208 6.76 -7.86 -15.76
C VAL A 208 5.72 -6.75 -15.64
N ALA A 209 5.32 -6.42 -14.43
CA ALA A 209 4.50 -5.23 -14.16
C ALA A 209 5.08 -4.47 -12.99
N CYS A 210 5.26 -3.17 -13.15
CA CYS A 210 5.77 -2.30 -12.09
C CYS A 210 4.69 -1.30 -11.66
N ASP A 211 4.65 -0.98 -10.37
CA ASP A 211 3.83 0.11 -9.86
C ASP A 211 4.48 1.49 -10.07
N VAL A 212 3.76 2.53 -9.66
CA VAL A 212 4.21 3.93 -9.73
C VAL A 212 5.43 4.23 -8.87
N ASN A 213 5.75 3.37 -7.89
CA ASN A 213 6.93 3.51 -7.04
C ASN A 213 8.13 2.73 -7.58
N GLY A 214 7.96 2.01 -8.71
CA GLY A 214 9.01 1.28 -9.39
C GLY A 214 9.24 -0.13 -8.87
N LEU A 215 8.35 -0.66 -8.01
CA LEU A 215 8.44 -2.03 -7.52
C LEU A 215 7.78 -2.96 -8.54
N CYS A 216 8.54 -3.97 -9.00
CA CYS A 216 8.13 -4.81 -10.12
C CYS A 216 7.84 -6.25 -9.70
N GLY A 217 6.66 -6.74 -10.08
CA GLY A 217 6.29 -8.15 -10.02
C GLY A 217 6.55 -8.80 -11.37
N GLN A 218 6.79 -10.11 -11.37
CA GLN A 218 7.02 -10.84 -12.61
C GLN A 218 6.54 -12.29 -12.52
N ASP A 219 6.22 -12.85 -13.68
CA ASP A 219 5.92 -14.27 -13.84
C ASP A 219 6.43 -14.79 -15.19
N GLU A 220 6.72 -16.09 -15.25
CA GLU A 220 7.31 -16.74 -16.43
C GLU A 220 6.38 -17.78 -17.05
N GLY A 221 6.26 -17.72 -18.37
CA GLY A 221 5.53 -18.69 -19.19
C GLY A 221 6.36 -19.17 -20.37
N ARG A 222 5.80 -20.09 -21.17
CA ARG A 222 6.48 -20.63 -22.35
C ARG A 222 5.55 -20.84 -23.53
N ILE A 223 5.91 -20.31 -24.69
CA ILE A 223 5.22 -20.60 -25.95
C ILE A 223 5.88 -21.80 -26.62
N VAL A 224 5.07 -22.75 -27.10
CA VAL A 224 5.57 -23.93 -27.81
C VAL A 224 5.18 -23.87 -29.28
N VAL A 225 6.21 -23.96 -30.12
CA VAL A 225 6.09 -24.13 -31.57
C VAL A 225 6.44 -25.60 -31.86
N PRO A 226 5.50 -26.41 -32.40
CA PRO A 226 5.78 -27.80 -32.68
C PRO A 226 6.81 -27.94 -33.80
N ASP A 227 7.48 -29.09 -33.79
CA ASP A 227 8.23 -29.52 -34.96
C ASP A 227 7.22 -29.98 -36.02
N VAL A 228 7.10 -29.21 -37.10
CA VAL A 228 6.29 -29.63 -38.23
C VAL A 228 7.21 -30.53 -39.05
N ALA A 229 7.07 -31.84 -38.87
CA ALA A 229 7.67 -32.80 -39.80
C ALA A 229 7.10 -32.47 -41.18
N THR A 230 7.90 -31.80 -42.03
CA THR A 230 7.61 -31.70 -43.44
C THR A 230 7.52 -33.12 -43.95
N SER A 231 6.31 -33.61 -44.19
CA SER A 231 6.08 -34.78 -45.02
C SER A 231 6.63 -34.40 -46.39
N THR A 232 7.89 -34.75 -46.64
CA THR A 232 8.42 -34.77 -47.99
C THR A 232 7.60 -35.83 -48.70
N ALA A 233 6.55 -35.40 -49.39
CA ALA A 233 5.87 -36.25 -50.34
C ALA A 233 6.93 -36.65 -51.37
N THR A 234 7.48 -37.85 -51.23
CA THR A 234 8.25 -38.49 -52.30
C THR A 234 7.28 -38.64 -53.45
N LEU A 235 7.34 -37.70 -54.40
CA LEU A 235 6.68 -37.83 -55.70
C LEU A 235 7.28 -39.07 -56.34
N THR A 236 6.60 -40.19 -56.18
CA THR A 236 6.86 -41.37 -56.98
C THR A 236 6.38 -41.00 -58.38
N PRO A 237 7.24 -40.99 -59.41
CA PRO A 237 6.80 -40.64 -60.75
C PRO A 237 5.70 -41.61 -61.18
N SER A 238 4.48 -41.10 -61.32
CA SER A 238 3.35 -41.84 -61.88
C SER A 238 3.68 -42.19 -63.33
N PRO A 239 3.49 -43.45 -63.78
CA PRO A 239 3.76 -43.81 -65.16
C PRO A 239 2.85 -42.99 -66.10
N THR A 240 3.45 -42.53 -67.21
CA THR A 240 2.82 -41.80 -68.30
C THR A 240 1.55 -42.49 -68.78
N ALA A 241 0.40 -41.82 -68.65
CA ALA A 241 -0.86 -42.28 -69.23
C ALA A 241 -0.85 -42.02 -70.75
N THR A 242 -0.86 -43.10 -71.53
CA THR A 242 -1.12 -43.06 -72.98
C THR A 242 -2.60 -42.73 -73.22
N SER A 243 -2.86 -41.59 -73.86
CA SER A 243 -4.21 -41.14 -74.23
C SER A 243 -4.83 -42.08 -75.27
N THR A 244 -5.95 -42.72 -74.92
CA THR A 244 -6.81 -43.45 -75.86
C THR A 244 -8.13 -42.67 -75.98
N LEU A 245 -8.44 -42.19 -77.19
CA LEU A 245 -9.65 -41.44 -77.50
C LEU A 245 -10.89 -42.33 -77.31
N THR A 246 -11.84 -41.86 -76.49
CA THR A 246 -13.16 -42.50 -76.29
C THR A 246 -14.25 -41.48 -76.64
N PRO A 247 -15.33 -41.84 -77.37
CA PRO A 247 -16.28 -40.89 -77.92
C PRO A 247 -17.17 -40.21 -76.86
N SER A 248 -17.44 -38.93 -77.12
CA SER A 248 -18.30 -38.05 -76.34
C SER A 248 -19.77 -38.38 -76.56
N ILE A 249 -20.50 -38.64 -75.47
CA ILE A 249 -21.97 -38.71 -75.46
C ILE A 249 -22.48 -37.47 -74.70
N THR A 250 -23.23 -36.63 -75.39
CA THR A 250 -23.87 -35.42 -74.86
C THR A 250 -25.14 -35.80 -74.10
N PRO A 251 -25.27 -35.53 -72.79
CA PRO A 251 -26.56 -35.68 -72.11
C PRO A 251 -27.50 -34.51 -72.44
N VAL A 252 -28.74 -34.85 -72.79
CA VAL A 252 -29.85 -33.91 -72.99
C VAL A 252 -30.38 -33.47 -71.62
N ALA A 253 -30.54 -32.15 -71.42
CA ALA A 253 -31.07 -31.56 -70.20
C ALA A 253 -32.58 -31.82 -70.07
N THR A 254 -32.99 -32.46 -68.97
CA THR A 254 -34.40 -32.59 -68.57
C THR A 254 -34.73 -31.46 -67.59
N GLN A 255 -35.74 -30.65 -67.90
CA GLN A 255 -36.22 -29.57 -67.03
C GLN A 255 -36.89 -30.15 -65.79
N ILE A 256 -36.50 -29.68 -64.60
CA ILE A 256 -37.11 -30.01 -63.32
C ILE A 256 -38.00 -28.81 -62.93
N LEU A 257 -39.26 -29.08 -62.59
CA LEU A 257 -40.26 -28.09 -62.16
C LEU A 257 -39.94 -27.60 -60.72
N PRO A 258 -40.14 -26.30 -60.39
CA PRO A 258 -39.81 -25.80 -59.05
C PRO A 258 -40.74 -26.36 -57.97
N THR A 259 -40.11 -26.82 -56.88
CA THR A 259 -40.74 -27.26 -55.63
C THR A 259 -41.45 -26.10 -54.93
N PRO A 260 -42.67 -26.27 -54.37
CA PRO A 260 -43.33 -25.22 -53.61
C PRO A 260 -42.58 -24.93 -52.30
N THR A 261 -42.32 -23.66 -52.05
CA THR A 261 -41.70 -23.15 -50.82
C THR A 261 -42.69 -23.25 -49.66
N LEU A 262 -42.33 -24.00 -48.62
CA LEU A 262 -43.07 -24.04 -47.35
C LEU A 262 -42.76 -22.75 -46.58
N VAL A 263 -43.75 -21.86 -46.46
CA VAL A 263 -43.66 -20.67 -45.61
C VAL A 263 -43.93 -21.10 -44.17
N LEU A 264 -42.92 -21.01 -43.32
CA LEU A 264 -43.06 -21.22 -41.89
C LEU A 264 -43.32 -19.84 -41.25
N GLU A 265 -44.57 -19.60 -40.85
CA GLU A 265 -44.95 -18.39 -40.10
C GLU A 265 -44.33 -18.42 -38.71
N THR A 266 -43.45 -17.46 -38.45
CA THR A 266 -42.90 -17.16 -37.13
C THR A 266 -43.99 -16.50 -36.27
N PRO A 267 -44.28 -16.97 -35.06
CA PRO A 267 -45.19 -16.25 -34.17
C PRO A 267 -44.53 -14.95 -33.68
N ILE A 268 -45.31 -13.88 -33.75
CA ILE A 268 -44.99 -12.56 -33.20
C ILE A 268 -44.83 -12.70 -31.68
N PRO A 269 -43.73 -12.21 -31.06
CA PRO A 269 -43.63 -12.18 -29.60
C PRO A 269 -44.67 -11.22 -29.03
N GLU A 270 -45.47 -11.76 -28.12
CA GLU A 270 -46.47 -11.05 -27.33
C GLU A 270 -45.77 -10.01 -26.42
N GLU A 271 -46.24 -8.76 -26.51
CA GLU A 271 -45.69 -7.60 -25.81
C GLU A 271 -46.04 -7.69 -24.30
N ILE A 272 -45.03 -7.90 -23.45
CA ILE A 272 -45.19 -7.88 -22.00
C ILE A 272 -45.32 -6.40 -21.56
N PRO A 273 -46.37 -5.99 -20.82
CA PRO A 273 -46.49 -4.61 -20.38
C PRO A 273 -45.40 -4.29 -19.35
N GLU A 274 -44.61 -3.24 -19.64
CA GLU A 274 -43.61 -2.69 -18.72
C GLU A 274 -44.27 -2.33 -17.39
N THR A 275 -43.77 -2.93 -16.30
CA THR A 275 -44.13 -2.49 -14.95
C THR A 275 -43.44 -1.17 -14.70
N THR A 276 -44.22 -0.09 -14.62
CA THR A 276 -43.73 1.26 -14.33
C THR A 276 -43.14 1.28 -12.92
N GLN A 277 -41.83 1.10 -12.80
CA GLN A 277 -41.12 1.35 -11.54
C GLN A 277 -41.00 2.87 -11.37
N THR A 278 -41.86 3.43 -10.52
CA THR A 278 -41.75 4.79 -10.01
C THR A 278 -40.46 4.91 -9.19
N PHE A 279 -39.40 5.43 -9.80
CA PHE A 279 -38.19 5.83 -9.10
C PHE A 279 -38.46 7.11 -8.30
N LEU A 280 -38.48 6.98 -6.97
CA LEU A 280 -38.44 8.13 -6.08
C LEU A 280 -37.05 8.81 -6.21
N PRO A 281 -36.98 10.15 -6.33
CA PRO A 281 -35.70 10.84 -6.46
C PRO A 281 -34.87 10.73 -5.16
N LEU A 282 -33.59 10.39 -5.33
CA LEU A 282 -32.60 10.03 -4.30
C LEU A 282 -32.39 11.09 -3.18
N TRP A 283 -32.80 12.34 -3.40
CA TRP A 283 -32.69 13.40 -2.39
C TRP A 283 -33.68 13.28 -1.21
N GLN A 284 -34.79 12.56 -1.34
CA GLN A 284 -35.72 12.34 -0.22
C GLN A 284 -35.24 11.24 0.74
N ILE A 285 -34.33 10.37 0.31
CA ILE A 285 -33.75 9.31 1.16
C ILE A 285 -32.60 9.87 2.03
N ILE A 286 -31.88 10.88 1.54
CA ILE A 286 -30.80 11.56 2.29
C ILE A 286 -31.39 12.44 3.42
N GLY A 287 -32.58 13.00 3.24
CA GLY A 287 -33.27 13.80 4.26
C GLY A 287 -33.77 12.99 5.47
N LEU A 288 -34.09 11.70 5.30
CA LEU A 288 -34.64 10.88 6.39
C LEU A 288 -33.57 10.11 7.19
N LEU A 289 -32.42 9.78 6.58
CA LEU A 289 -31.27 9.20 7.30
C LEU A 289 -30.46 10.25 8.09
N GLY A 290 -30.53 11.54 7.70
CA GLY A 290 -29.95 12.65 8.47
C GLY A 290 -30.68 12.94 9.79
N LEU A 291 -31.94 12.54 9.93
CA LEU A 291 -32.74 12.81 11.14
C LEU A 291 -32.61 11.70 12.21
N PHE A 292 -32.22 10.48 11.84
CA PHE A 292 -32.02 9.38 12.81
C PHE A 292 -30.59 9.29 13.39
N MET A 293 -29.61 9.98 12.79
CA MET A 293 -28.24 10.13 13.31
C MET A 293 -28.00 11.45 14.06
N VAL A 294 -29.06 12.11 14.53
CA VAL A 294 -28.98 13.27 15.44
C VAL A 294 -29.62 12.97 16.81
N ILE A 295 -30.21 11.78 17.01
CA ILE A 295 -30.83 11.39 18.30
C ILE A 295 -30.06 10.26 19.03
N VAL A 296 -29.00 9.69 18.45
CA VAL A 296 -28.14 8.70 19.15
C VAL A 296 -26.85 9.30 19.75
N SER A 297 -26.53 10.57 19.45
CA SER A 297 -25.30 11.24 19.91
C SER A 297 -25.49 12.17 21.12
N ALA A 298 -26.67 12.18 21.76
CA ALA A 298 -26.98 13.05 22.89
C ALA A 298 -27.14 12.33 24.25
N SER A 299 -26.68 11.07 24.39
CA SER A 299 -26.77 10.33 25.67
C SER A 299 -25.42 9.83 26.22
N VAL A 300 -24.29 10.25 25.67
CA VAL A 300 -22.97 9.72 26.09
C VAL A 300 -21.98 10.83 26.48
N VAL A 301 -22.44 11.92 27.13
CA VAL A 301 -21.58 12.79 27.95
C VAL A 301 -22.41 13.49 29.03
N ASP A 302 -22.87 12.75 30.05
CA ASP A 302 -23.25 13.37 31.33
C ASP A 302 -22.14 13.07 32.36
N PRO A 303 -21.35 14.07 32.83
CA PRO A 303 -20.29 13.86 33.81
C PRO A 303 -20.80 13.67 35.25
N ARG A 304 -22.12 13.58 35.47
CA ARG A 304 -22.72 13.46 36.81
C ARG A 304 -22.52 12.16 37.61
N PRO A 305 -22.11 10.98 37.08
CA PRO A 305 -21.90 9.81 37.94
C PRO A 305 -20.57 9.84 38.71
N LYS A 306 -19.53 10.52 38.20
CA LYS A 306 -18.19 10.56 38.84
C LYS A 306 -18.13 11.47 40.08
N ALA A 307 -19.06 12.42 40.20
CA ALA A 307 -19.17 13.27 41.39
C ALA A 307 -19.87 12.55 42.56
N LEU A 308 -20.85 11.69 42.27
CA LEU A 308 -21.57 10.89 43.28
C LEU A 308 -20.69 9.79 43.87
N GLU A 309 -19.80 9.20 43.06
CA GLU A 309 -18.86 8.17 43.52
C GLU A 309 -17.84 8.75 44.53
N ARG A 310 -17.32 9.97 44.29
CA ARG A 310 -16.43 10.67 45.23
C ARG A 310 -17.13 11.15 46.51
N LEU A 311 -18.43 11.46 46.45
CA LEU A 311 -19.24 11.82 47.62
C LEU A 311 -19.55 10.61 48.50
N SER A 312 -19.71 9.42 47.91
CA SER A 312 -19.90 8.17 48.65
C SER A 312 -18.63 7.71 49.40
N GLU A 313 -17.46 7.91 48.78
CA GLU A 313 -16.15 7.64 49.39
C GLU A 313 -15.89 8.58 50.59
N THR A 314 -16.20 9.88 50.46
CA THR A 314 -16.04 10.84 51.56
C THR A 314 -17.01 10.59 52.72
N LEU A 315 -18.24 10.16 52.46
CA LEU A 315 -19.19 9.76 53.52
C LEU A 315 -18.78 8.46 54.23
N LYS A 316 -18.20 7.47 53.53
CA LYS A 316 -17.63 6.27 54.14
C LYS A 316 -16.44 6.57 55.06
N VAL A 317 -15.57 7.50 54.67
CA VAL A 317 -14.41 7.92 55.49
C VAL A 317 -14.87 8.67 56.75
N MET A 318 -15.89 9.52 56.66
CA MET A 318 -16.45 10.21 57.84
C MET A 318 -17.19 9.27 58.79
N SER A 319 -17.94 8.29 58.27
CA SER A 319 -18.63 7.28 59.09
C SER A 319 -17.66 6.33 59.83
N LYS A 320 -16.49 6.05 59.24
CA LYS A 320 -15.45 5.25 59.90
C LYS A 320 -14.77 6.03 61.04
N ARG A 321 -14.59 7.35 60.86
CA ARG A 321 -14.01 8.24 61.89
C ARG A 321 -14.92 8.46 63.10
N THR A 322 -16.24 8.47 62.91
CA THR A 322 -17.20 8.59 64.03
C THR A 322 -17.32 7.30 64.85
N LYS A 323 -16.95 6.15 64.29
CA LYS A 323 -17.01 4.86 64.99
C LYS A 323 -15.79 4.61 65.87
N ASP A 324 -14.62 5.10 65.46
CA ASP A 324 -13.39 5.03 66.27
C ASP A 324 -13.40 6.01 67.46
N ASP A 325 -14.04 7.18 67.34
CA ASP A 325 -14.18 8.13 68.46
C ASP A 325 -15.24 7.71 69.50
N SER A 326 -16.14 6.78 69.16
CA SER A 326 -17.14 6.24 70.11
C SER A 326 -16.66 5.04 70.93
N SER A 327 -15.47 4.51 70.63
CA SER A 327 -14.92 3.30 71.26
C SER A 327 -13.86 3.59 72.34
N ASN A 328 -13.60 4.86 72.66
CA ASN A 328 -12.55 5.29 73.58
C ASN A 328 -13.07 6.11 74.79
N ASN A 329 -14.35 5.95 75.14
CA ASN A 329 -14.91 6.62 76.31
C ASN A 329 -15.92 5.72 77.05
N ILE A 330 -15.41 4.63 77.65
CA ILE A 330 -15.90 4.00 78.90
C ILE A 330 -14.68 3.56 79.70
#